data_AF-A0A822ZH46-F1
#
_entry.id   AF-A0A822ZH46-F1
#
_cell.length_a   1.000
_cell.length_b   1.000
_cell.length_c   1.000
_cell.angle_alpha   90.00
_cell.angle_beta   90.00
_cell.angle_gamma   90.00
#
_symmetry.space_group_name_H-M   'P 1'
#
loop_
_entity.id
_entity.type
_entity.pdbx_description
1 polymer ?
#
loop_
_entity_poly.entity_id
_entity_poly.type
_entity_poly.pdbx_seq_one_letter_code
_entity_poly.pdbx_strand_id
1 'polypeptide(L)' 'MAQEDEEVDETGVEPKDIELVMTQAGVSRSKAVKALKAADGDIVSAIMELTN' A
#
# COMPACT_ATOMS: atom_id res chain seq x y z
N MET A 1 -8.81 14.31 18.69
CA MET A 1 -7.51 13.78 18.24
C MET A 1 -7.76 13.18 16.87
N ALA A 2 -7.64 14.00 15.83
CA ALA A 2 -7.76 13.57 14.44
C ALA A 2 -6.35 13.21 14.00
N GLN A 3 -5.96 11.96 14.23
CA GLN A 3 -4.69 11.45 13.75
C GLN A 3 -5.03 10.32 12.77
N GLU A 4 -4.59 10.53 11.52
CA GLU A 4 -4.26 9.47 10.54
C GLU A 4 -5.35 8.97 9.58
N ASP A 5 -6.40 9.76 9.32
CA ASP A 5 -7.09 9.71 8.01
C ASP A 5 -6.37 10.66 7.04
N GLU A 6 -5.06 10.43 6.81
CA GLU A 6 -4.39 11.03 5.66
C GLU A 6 -5.09 10.41 4.45
N GLU A 7 -5.90 11.20 3.73
CA GLU A 7 -6.55 10.81 2.46
C GLU A 7 -5.48 10.28 1.51
N VAL A 8 -5.16 9.00 1.62
CA VAL A 8 -4.26 8.34 0.72
C VAL A 8 -5.01 8.17 -0.56
N ASP A 9 -4.59 8.92 -1.56
CA ASP A 9 -5.11 8.82 -2.90
C ASP A 9 -4.88 7.39 -3.40
N GLU A 10 -5.94 6.59 -3.45
CA GLU A 10 -5.92 5.21 -3.94
C GLU A 10 -6.20 5.15 -5.45
N THR A 11 -6.29 6.30 -6.13
CA THR A 11 -6.52 6.35 -7.57
C THR A 11 -5.41 5.62 -8.31
N GLY A 12 -5.79 4.59 -9.08
CA GLY A 12 -4.87 3.75 -9.83
C GLY A 12 -4.31 2.55 -9.05
N VAL A 13 -4.74 2.33 -7.80
CA VAL A 13 -4.36 1.17 -7.00
C VAL A 13 -5.60 0.34 -6.68
N GLU A 14 -5.55 -0.98 -6.86
CA GLU A 14 -6.69 -1.81 -6.49
C GLU A 14 -6.75 -2.01 -4.96
N PRO A 15 -7.94 -1.89 -4.34
CA PRO A 15 -8.11 -2.10 -2.90
C PRO A 15 -7.71 -3.51 -2.47
N LYS A 16 -7.88 -4.50 -3.36
CA LYS A 16 -7.43 -5.87 -3.13
C LYS A 16 -5.91 -5.97 -2.98
N ASP A 17 -5.19 -5.20 -3.76
CA ASP A 17 -3.73 -5.18 -3.74
C ASP A 17 -3.24 -4.54 -2.46
N ILE A 18 -3.86 -3.43 -2.05
CA ILE A 18 -3.58 -2.76 -0.78
C ILE A 18 -3.76 -3.73 0.38
N GLU A 19 -4.87 -4.48 0.40
CA GLU A 19 -5.15 -5.45 1.46
C GLU A 19 -4.14 -6.61 1.47
N LEU A 20 -3.73 -7.10 0.29
CA LEU A 20 -2.69 -8.11 0.13
C LEU A 20 -1.35 -7.63 0.65
N VAL A 21 -0.92 -6.42 0.25
CA VAL A 21 0.33 -5.82 0.70
C VAL A 21 0.33 -5.56 2.20
N MET A 22 -0.77 -5.03 2.75
CA MET A 22 -0.91 -4.85 4.19
C MET A 22 -0.81 -6.17 4.96
N THR A 23 -1.43 -7.23 4.46
CA THR A 23 -1.44 -8.54 5.12
C THR A 23 -0.10 -9.25 5.02
N GLN A 24 0.54 -9.21 3.84
CA GLN A 24 1.80 -9.91 3.58
C GLN A 24 3.00 -9.16 4.17
N ALA A 25 3.06 -7.84 4.01
CA ALA A 25 4.16 -7.02 4.52
C ALA A 25 3.91 -6.50 5.95
N GLY A 26 2.69 -6.62 6.49
CA GLY A 26 2.35 -6.17 7.85
C GLY A 26 2.39 -4.65 8.01
N VAL A 27 2.13 -3.89 6.95
CA VAL A 27 2.21 -2.42 6.95
C VAL A 27 0.84 -1.75 6.99
N SER A 28 0.80 -0.45 7.29
CA SER A 28 -0.43 0.35 7.24
C SER A 28 -0.89 0.59 5.80
N ARG A 29 -2.19 0.88 5.64
CA ARG A 29 -2.84 1.15 4.34
C ARG A 29 -2.08 2.21 3.54
N SER A 30 -1.69 3.29 4.20
CA SER A 30 -0.98 4.39 3.56
C SER A 30 0.39 4.01 3.01
N LYS A 31 1.10 3.10 3.70
CA LYS A 31 2.38 2.54 3.22
C LYS A 31 2.17 1.58 2.06
N ALA A 32 1.15 0.73 2.14
CA ALA A 32 0.79 -0.18 1.06
C ALA A 32 0.42 0.57 -0.22
N VAL A 33 -0.41 1.62 -0.13
CA VAL A 33 -0.78 2.49 -1.25
C VAL A 33 0.44 3.17 -1.86
N LYS A 34 1.34 3.73 -1.03
CA LYS A 34 2.57 4.37 -1.52
C LYS A 34 3.49 3.38 -2.24
N ALA A 35 3.68 2.18 -1.70
CA ALA A 35 4.51 1.15 -2.33
C ALA A 35 3.89 0.66 -3.65
N LEU A 36 2.58 0.42 -3.67
CA LEU A 36 1.88 0.04 -4.90
C LEU A 36 1.93 1.13 -5.96
N LYS A 37 1.81 2.41 -5.58
CA LYS A 37 1.99 3.53 -6.50
C LYS A 37 3.42 3.64 -7.03
N ALA A 38 4.42 3.46 -6.16
CA ALA A 38 5.83 3.47 -6.57
C ALA A 38 6.18 2.29 -7.49
N ALA A 39 5.45 1.19 -7.35
CA ALA A 39 5.55 0.00 -8.18
C ALA A 39 4.60 -0.01 -9.39
N ASP A 40 3.95 1.13 -9.72
CA ASP A 40 3.00 1.24 -10.85
C ASP A 40 1.85 0.20 -10.81
N GLY A 41 1.40 -0.17 -9.61
CA GLY A 41 0.37 -1.19 -9.38
C GLY A 41 0.89 -2.63 -9.30
N ASP A 42 2.21 -2.84 -9.36
CA ASP A 42 2.79 -4.17 -9.21
C ASP A 42 2.90 -4.57 -7.72
N ILE A 43 2.00 -5.47 -7.33
CA ILE A 43 1.90 -6.01 -5.97
C ILE A 43 3.18 -6.72 -5.54
N VAL A 44 3.81 -7.50 -6.42
CA VAL A 44 4.98 -8.30 -6.06
C VAL A 44 6.14 -7.38 -5.77
N SER A 45 6.34 -6.38 -6.63
CA SER A 45 7.35 -5.34 -6.47
C SER A 45 7.11 -4.54 -5.17
N ALA A 46 5.86 -4.15 -4.88
CA ALA A 46 5.51 -3.45 -3.64
C ALA A 46 5.74 -4.30 -2.38
N ILE A 47 5.37 -5.59 -2.39
CA ILE A 47 5.62 -6.51 -1.27
C ILE A 47 7.12 -6.70 -1.06
N MET A 48 7.88 -6.91 -2.14
CA MET A 48 9.34 -7.05 -2.07
C MET A 48 10.00 -5.83 -1.46
N GLU A 49 9.54 -4.62 -1.81
CA GLU A 49 10.08 -3.37 -1.24
C GLU A 49 9.73 -3.19 0.24
N LEU A 50 8.56 -3.67 0.68
CA LEU A 50 8.11 -3.51 2.06
C LEU A 50 8.56 -4.62 3.01
N THR A 51 9.00 -5.76 2.49
CA THR A 51 9.48 -6.92 3.29
C THR A 51 11.00 -7.01 3.37
N ASN A 52 11.73 -6.18 2.63
CA ASN A 52 13.19 -6.14 2.59
C ASN A 52 13.77 -4.89 3.30
#